data_AF-A0A424Z2K6-F1
#
_entry.id   AF-A0A424Z2K6-F1
#
_cell.length_a   1.000
_cell.length_b   1.000
_cell.length_c   1.000
_cell.angle_alpha   90.00
_cell.angle_beta   90.00
_cell.angle_gamma   90.00
#
_symmetry.space_group_name_H-M   'P 1'
#
loop_
_entity.id
_entity.type
_entity.pdbx_description
1 polymer ?
#
loop_
_entity_poly.entity_id
_entity_poly.type
_entity_poly.pdbx_seq_one_letter_code
_entity_poly.pdbx_strand_id
1 'polypeptide(L)'
;MQTLKINLKNNPDLKFIADFLKSYTTRAYLVGGSVRDLFLGLKLYDYDIEIYDIKPSDFEKIMQKLGAQGFGKSFFVYKFKNYDLALARTENKIAYGHTGFKVDICNDEKIGAKRRDFTINSMMINLFNNDFLDFYGGLKDLKNGLLRHIDDQSFQEDSLRILRAVVFASKFNFKITQESFNLMQNMSIKDLSKDRINEQLYKFFKSPRLDIGYKYFQDLGLEKEIFGFENSFCTVKFQNLLKKSRQFVQDETLFLYLYLNYFQLNKEEFFKRTKLKKKYLKKINQAFYFDDISDFELAKIALEIPLKDWLGLWDKKRIMQAKRLKLYEDKFQSKIRAKDFIDSGICGKILGLELKKAKENELQIYIQRLNS
;
A
#
# COMPACT_ATOMS: atom_id res chain seq x y z
N MET A 1 -26.54 -17.04 2.46
CA MET A 1 -26.57 -15.96 3.48
C MET A 1 -26.18 -16.53 4.84
N GLN A 2 -24.92 -16.96 4.99
CA GLN A 2 -24.44 -17.67 6.19
C GLN A 2 -23.02 -17.19 6.53
N THR A 3 -22.87 -15.89 6.79
CA THR A 3 -21.65 -15.36 7.41
C THR A 3 -21.88 -14.01 8.09
N LEU A 4 -23.10 -13.55 8.34
CA LEU A 4 -23.31 -12.22 8.95
C LEU A 4 -23.34 -12.23 10.49
N LYS A 5 -23.26 -13.41 11.13
CA LYS A 5 -22.94 -13.53 12.57
C LYS A 5 -21.44 -13.37 12.84
N ILE A 6 -20.70 -12.66 11.98
CA ILE A 6 -19.25 -12.44 12.17
C ILE A 6 -19.07 -11.51 13.36
N ASN A 7 -18.66 -12.09 14.49
CA ASN A 7 -17.62 -11.61 15.42
C ASN A 7 -17.73 -10.22 16.06
N LEU A 8 -18.68 -9.36 15.68
CA LEU A 8 -18.89 -8.05 16.31
C LEU A 8 -19.29 -8.22 17.79
N LYS A 9 -20.10 -9.25 18.10
CA LYS A 9 -20.55 -9.55 19.47
C LYS A 9 -19.43 -10.01 20.42
N ASN A 10 -18.34 -10.55 19.88
CA ASN A 10 -17.22 -11.04 20.69
C ASN A 10 -16.14 -9.97 20.91
N ASN A 11 -16.32 -8.78 20.35
CA ASN A 11 -15.41 -7.67 20.56
C ASN A 11 -15.90 -6.83 21.77
N PRO A 12 -15.22 -6.91 22.94
CA PRO A 12 -15.69 -6.25 24.15
C PRO A 12 -15.70 -4.72 24.02
N ASP A 13 -14.74 -4.15 23.30
CA ASP A 13 -14.65 -2.70 23.10
C ASP A 13 -15.76 -2.20 22.19
N LEU A 14 -16.08 -2.93 21.10
CA LEU A 14 -17.19 -2.57 20.23
C LEU A 14 -18.53 -2.69 20.95
N LYS A 15 -18.69 -3.73 21.80
CA LYS A 15 -19.88 -3.89 22.64
C LYS A 15 -20.02 -2.72 23.62
N PHE A 16 -18.93 -2.34 24.28
CA PHE A 16 -18.92 -1.17 25.18
C PHE A 16 -19.34 0.12 24.45
N ILE A 17 -18.80 0.37 23.25
CA ILE A 17 -19.17 1.54 22.44
C ILE A 17 -20.66 1.49 22.06
N ALA A 18 -21.16 0.33 21.62
CA ALA A 18 -22.57 0.17 21.28
C ALA A 18 -23.47 0.41 22.50
N ASP A 19 -23.16 -0.18 23.65
CA ASP A 19 -23.94 -0.01 24.89
C ASP A 19 -23.94 1.46 25.34
N PHE A 20 -22.81 2.16 25.22
CA PHE A 20 -22.71 3.60 25.50
C PHE A 20 -23.56 4.45 24.56
N LEU A 21 -23.46 4.21 23.24
CA LEU A 21 -24.17 5.00 22.22
C LEU A 21 -25.69 4.78 22.20
N LYS A 22 -26.17 3.64 22.72
CA LYS A 22 -27.59 3.27 22.75
C LYS A 22 -28.48 4.28 23.48
N SER A 23 -27.91 5.01 24.44
CA SER A 23 -28.60 6.08 25.18
C SER A 23 -28.77 7.39 24.40
N TYR A 24 -28.04 7.54 23.28
CA TYR A 24 -27.97 8.77 22.50
C TYR A 24 -28.56 8.65 21.09
N THR A 25 -28.49 7.47 20.48
CA THR A 25 -28.98 7.23 19.12
C THR A 25 -29.37 5.76 18.91
N THR A 26 -30.22 5.50 17.92
CA THR A 26 -30.52 4.16 17.40
C THR A 26 -29.85 3.88 16.06
N ARG A 27 -29.15 4.88 15.51
CA ARG A 27 -28.53 4.86 14.19
C ARG A 27 -27.02 5.09 14.32
N ALA A 28 -26.33 4.04 14.75
CA ALA A 28 -24.88 3.96 14.75
C ALA A 28 -24.46 2.75 13.92
N TYR A 29 -23.59 2.96 12.95
CA TYR A 29 -23.26 1.96 11.94
C TYR A 29 -21.76 1.74 11.87
N LEU A 30 -21.35 0.48 11.82
CA LEU A 30 -20.05 0.12 11.27
C LEU A 30 -20.10 0.37 9.75
N VAL A 31 -19.11 1.06 9.20
CA VAL A 31 -19.13 1.51 7.80
C VAL A 31 -17.79 1.29 7.10
N GLY A 32 -17.73 1.59 5.79
CA GLY A 32 -16.45 1.80 5.11
C GLY A 32 -15.65 0.53 4.85
N GLY A 33 -14.33 0.66 4.97
CA GLY A 33 -13.41 -0.46 4.77
C GLY A 33 -13.62 -1.58 5.78
N SER A 34 -14.13 -1.26 6.97
CA SER A 34 -14.44 -2.23 8.02
C SER A 34 -15.49 -3.24 7.57
N VAL A 35 -16.60 -2.76 6.99
CA VAL A 35 -17.66 -3.64 6.48
C VAL A 35 -17.17 -4.48 5.31
N ARG A 36 -16.46 -3.86 4.34
CA ARG A 36 -15.84 -4.58 3.22
C ARG A 36 -14.94 -5.72 3.69
N ASP A 37 -14.03 -5.43 4.62
CA ASP A 37 -13.03 -6.37 5.09
C ASP A 37 -13.67 -7.52 5.88
N LEU A 38 -14.76 -7.27 6.62
CA LEU A 38 -15.58 -8.33 7.24
C LEU A 38 -16.17 -9.29 6.19
N PHE A 39 -16.76 -8.77 5.12
CA PHE A 39 -17.33 -9.61 4.06
C PHE A 39 -16.27 -10.37 3.26
N LEU A 40 -15.04 -9.87 3.21
CA LEU A 40 -13.89 -10.58 2.64
C LEU A 40 -13.26 -11.60 3.60
N GLY A 41 -13.75 -11.72 4.84
CA GLY A 41 -13.18 -12.59 5.86
C GLY A 41 -11.81 -12.13 6.36
N LEU A 42 -11.47 -10.84 6.19
CA LEU A 42 -10.23 -10.25 6.66
C LEU A 42 -10.33 -9.83 8.11
N LYS A 43 -9.20 -9.86 8.82
CA LYS A 43 -9.12 -9.34 10.19
C LYS A 43 -9.27 -7.82 10.18
N LEU A 44 -10.16 -7.31 11.01
CA LEU A 44 -10.28 -5.87 11.26
C LEU A 44 -9.21 -5.39 12.23
N TYR A 45 -8.55 -4.30 11.87
CA TYR A 45 -7.58 -3.61 12.70
C TYR A 45 -8.11 -2.27 13.19
N ASP A 46 -8.80 -1.55 12.31
CA ASP A 46 -9.49 -0.30 12.60
C ASP A 46 -10.99 -0.46 12.33
N TYR A 47 -11.82 0.24 13.09
CA TYR A 47 -13.27 0.22 13.01
C TYR A 47 -13.78 1.63 12.75
N ASP A 48 -14.43 1.82 11.60
CA ASP A 48 -15.07 3.10 11.26
C ASP A 48 -16.54 3.04 11.66
N ILE A 49 -16.96 3.93 12.56
CA ILE A 49 -18.33 4.02 13.05
C ILE A 49 -18.92 5.39 12.69
N GLU A 50 -20.02 5.37 11.94
CA GLU A 50 -20.79 6.55 11.56
C GLU A 50 -22.06 6.67 12.42
N ILE A 51 -22.24 7.84 13.02
CA ILE A 51 -23.25 8.11 14.06
C ILE A 51 -24.21 9.18 13.54
N TYR A 52 -25.51 8.89 13.64
CA TYR A 52 -26.60 9.74 13.18
C TYR A 52 -27.45 10.25 14.36
N ASP A 53 -28.32 11.22 14.08
CA ASP A 53 -29.32 11.80 15.00
C ASP A 53 -28.75 12.57 16.19
N ILE A 54 -27.50 13.02 16.11
CA ILE A 54 -26.83 13.79 17.16
C ILE A 54 -26.36 15.13 16.61
N LYS A 55 -26.63 16.22 17.35
CA LYS A 55 -26.13 17.56 17.00
C LYS A 55 -24.62 17.67 17.26
N PRO A 56 -23.87 18.44 16.47
CA PRO A 56 -22.42 18.60 16.66
C PRO A 56 -21.98 18.97 18.08
N SER A 57 -22.71 19.90 18.72
CA SER A 57 -22.43 20.34 20.09
C SER A 57 -22.59 19.23 21.14
N ASP A 58 -23.54 18.32 20.92
CA ASP A 58 -23.80 17.20 21.81
C ASP A 58 -22.81 16.06 21.53
N PHE A 59 -22.47 15.85 20.26
CA PHE A 59 -21.48 14.87 19.84
C PHE A 59 -20.12 15.10 20.49
N GLU A 60 -19.61 16.34 20.51
CA GLU A 60 -18.33 16.62 21.18
C GLU A 60 -18.38 16.26 22.67
N LYS A 61 -19.47 16.60 23.37
CA LYS A 61 -19.66 16.24 24.78
C LYS A 61 -19.74 14.73 24.99
N ILE A 62 -20.46 14.02 24.11
CA ILE A 62 -20.62 12.56 24.16
C ILE A 62 -19.26 11.87 23.92
N MET A 63 -18.49 12.33 22.94
CA MET A 63 -17.16 11.80 22.65
C MET A 63 -16.17 12.05 23.80
N GLN A 64 -16.23 13.22 24.44
CA GLN A 64 -15.43 13.50 25.65
C GLN A 64 -15.81 12.57 26.81
N LYS A 65 -17.10 12.32 27.04
CA LYS A 65 -17.59 11.38 28.05
C LYS A 65 -17.12 9.94 27.79
N LEU A 66 -17.02 9.54 26.52
CA LEU A 66 -16.47 8.25 26.12
C LEU A 66 -14.95 8.15 26.33
N GLY A 67 -14.26 9.29 26.46
CA GLY A 67 -12.79 9.37 26.48
C GLY A 67 -12.16 9.35 25.08
N ALA A 68 -12.93 9.66 24.03
CA ALA A 68 -12.45 9.76 22.66
C ALA A 68 -11.76 11.12 22.41
N GLN A 69 -10.73 11.14 21.57
CA GLN A 69 -9.95 12.34 21.26
C GLN A 69 -10.23 12.83 19.83
N GLY A 70 -10.38 14.14 19.64
CA GLY A 70 -10.63 14.72 18.32
C GLY A 70 -9.42 14.58 17.40
N PHE A 71 -9.54 13.81 16.32
CA PHE A 71 -8.47 13.55 15.34
C PHE A 71 -8.71 14.28 14.01
N GLY A 72 -9.95 14.71 13.76
CA GLY A 72 -10.35 15.50 12.59
C GLY A 72 -11.59 16.31 12.92
N LYS A 73 -11.47 17.27 13.84
CA LYS A 73 -12.62 18.03 14.38
C LYS A 73 -13.44 18.74 13.29
N SER A 74 -12.81 19.24 12.24
CA SER A 74 -13.48 19.84 11.07
C SER A 74 -14.38 18.87 10.29
N PHE A 75 -14.16 17.56 10.46
CA PHE A 75 -14.96 16.49 9.87
C PHE A 75 -15.77 15.72 10.92
N PHE A 76 -15.82 16.21 12.17
CA PHE A 76 -16.47 15.53 13.31
C PHE A 76 -15.94 14.12 13.57
N VAL A 77 -14.63 13.89 13.43
CA VAL A 77 -14.02 12.57 13.68
C VAL A 77 -13.25 12.55 15.01
N TYR A 78 -13.63 11.61 15.87
CA TYR A 78 -13.00 11.33 17.16
C TYR A 78 -12.47 9.90 17.18
N LYS A 79 -11.33 9.68 17.82
CA LYS A 79 -10.67 8.39 17.92
C LYS A 79 -10.74 7.88 19.35
N PHE A 80 -11.23 6.67 19.53
CA PHE A 80 -11.20 5.92 20.77
C PHE A 80 -10.49 4.59 20.51
N LYS A 81 -9.27 4.41 21.03
CA LYS A 81 -8.42 3.25 20.69
C LYS A 81 -8.26 3.11 19.15
N ASN A 82 -8.70 1.99 18.59
CA ASN A 82 -8.72 1.70 17.15
C ASN A 82 -10.12 1.91 16.51
N TYR A 83 -11.00 2.67 17.15
CA TYR A 83 -12.33 3.03 16.67
C TYR A 83 -12.36 4.51 16.28
N ASP A 84 -12.69 4.76 15.02
CA ASP A 84 -12.91 6.11 14.51
C ASP A 84 -14.42 6.37 14.49
N LEU A 85 -14.86 7.27 15.36
CA LEU A 85 -16.25 7.65 15.59
C LEU A 85 -16.50 8.99 14.87
N ALA A 86 -17.41 8.98 13.91
CA ALA A 86 -17.70 10.15 13.08
C ALA A 86 -19.19 10.46 13.06
N LEU A 87 -19.55 11.74 13.06
CA LEU A 87 -20.91 12.13 12.67
C LEU A 87 -21.13 11.92 11.18
N ALA A 88 -22.33 11.47 10.85
CA ALA A 88 -22.81 11.40 9.49
C ALA A 88 -22.87 12.81 8.86
N ARG A 89 -22.32 12.93 7.66
CA ARG A 89 -22.08 14.21 7.01
C ARG A 89 -22.12 14.08 5.50
N THR A 90 -22.40 15.19 4.83
CA THR A 90 -22.06 15.40 3.42
C THR A 90 -20.74 16.18 3.34
N GLU A 91 -20.04 16.00 2.23
CA GLU A 91 -18.81 16.70 1.92
C GLU A 91 -19.01 17.29 0.53
N ASN A 92 -18.85 18.61 0.38
CA ASN A 92 -18.93 19.30 -0.91
C ASN A 92 -17.64 20.08 -1.12
N LYS A 93 -16.97 19.90 -2.27
CA LYS A 93 -15.71 20.62 -2.52
C LYS A 93 -15.99 22.08 -2.91
N ILE A 94 -15.54 23.00 -2.08
CA ILE A 94 -15.70 24.46 -2.24
C ILE A 94 -14.39 25.19 -2.50
N ALA A 95 -13.24 24.57 -2.25
CA ALA A 95 -11.92 25.17 -2.46
C ALA A 95 -10.88 24.13 -2.90
N TYR A 96 -9.75 24.64 -3.39
CA TYR A 96 -8.60 23.81 -3.76
C TYR A 96 -7.91 23.23 -2.52
N GLY A 97 -7.52 21.97 -2.59
CA GLY A 97 -6.88 21.25 -1.48
C GLY A 97 -7.85 20.48 -0.57
N HIS A 98 -7.30 19.64 0.29
CA HIS A 98 -8.03 18.63 1.06
C HIS A 98 -8.88 19.18 2.22
N THR A 99 -8.61 20.39 2.69
CA THR A 99 -9.45 21.11 3.66
C THR A 99 -10.55 21.93 2.99
N GLY A 100 -10.57 21.98 1.65
CA GLY A 100 -11.52 22.75 0.86
C GLY A 100 -12.91 22.11 0.76
N PHE A 101 -13.29 21.27 1.72
CA PHE A 101 -14.62 20.67 1.77
C PHE A 101 -15.48 21.43 2.77
N LYS A 102 -16.67 21.84 2.32
CA LYS A 102 -17.75 22.22 3.22
C LYS A 102 -18.39 20.93 3.73
N VAL A 103 -18.46 20.81 5.04
CA VAL A 103 -19.02 19.65 5.73
C VAL A 103 -20.32 20.07 6.37
N ASP A 104 -21.42 19.44 5.96
CA ASP A 104 -22.75 19.65 6.53
C ASP A 104 -23.24 18.33 7.16
N ILE A 105 -24.00 18.41 8.25
CA ILE A 105 -24.55 17.21 8.91
C ILE A 105 -25.59 16.56 8.02
N CYS A 106 -25.55 15.23 7.94
CA CYS A 106 -26.44 14.42 7.13
C CYS A 106 -27.17 13.40 8.01
N ASN A 107 -28.50 13.43 8.00
CA ASN A 107 -29.33 12.45 8.70
C ASN A 107 -29.96 11.42 7.78
N ASP A 108 -29.49 11.30 6.54
CA ASP A 108 -29.90 10.28 5.56
C ASP A 108 -28.71 9.36 5.25
N GLU A 109 -28.86 8.05 5.47
CA GLU A 109 -27.81 7.06 5.25
C GLU A 109 -27.41 6.96 3.79
N LYS A 110 -28.37 7.01 2.86
CA LYS A 110 -28.12 6.89 1.43
C LYS A 110 -27.34 8.10 0.91
N ILE A 111 -27.70 9.30 1.33
CA ILE A 111 -26.98 10.54 0.98
C ILE A 111 -25.59 10.54 1.62
N GLY A 112 -25.47 10.18 2.91
CA GLY A 112 -24.19 10.10 3.60
C GLY A 112 -23.24 9.08 2.97
N ALA A 113 -23.76 7.95 2.48
CA ALA A 113 -22.99 6.93 1.77
C ALA A 113 -22.54 7.39 0.37
N LYS A 114 -23.26 8.34 -0.27
CA LYS A 114 -22.97 8.84 -1.63
C LYS A 114 -21.60 9.51 -1.76
N ARG A 115 -21.10 10.14 -0.69
CA ARG A 115 -19.78 10.82 -0.69
C ARG A 115 -18.60 9.86 -0.74
N ARG A 116 -18.82 8.55 -0.58
CA ARG A 116 -17.75 7.55 -0.52
C ARG A 116 -17.22 7.23 -1.91
N ASP A 117 -16.06 6.60 -1.96
CA ASP A 117 -15.32 6.37 -3.20
C ASP A 117 -15.92 5.24 -4.06
N PHE A 118 -16.13 4.06 -3.48
CA PHE A 118 -16.61 2.88 -4.20
C PHE A 118 -17.79 2.23 -3.49
N THR A 119 -18.65 1.56 -4.26
CA THR A 119 -19.84 0.82 -3.77
C THR A 119 -19.47 -0.17 -2.65
N ILE A 120 -18.35 -0.88 -2.80
CA ILE A 120 -17.84 -1.82 -1.79
C ILE A 120 -17.50 -1.17 -0.45
N ASN A 121 -17.27 0.15 -0.42
CA ASN A 121 -16.95 0.91 0.79
C ASN A 121 -18.16 1.70 1.32
N SER A 122 -19.33 1.61 0.69
CA SER A 122 -20.56 2.30 1.11
C SER A 122 -21.54 1.41 1.87
N MET A 123 -21.17 0.17 2.14
CA MET A 123 -21.96 -0.75 2.94
C MET A 123 -21.91 -0.40 4.44
N MET A 124 -22.99 -0.69 5.15
CA MET A 124 -23.17 -0.33 6.56
C MET A 124 -23.80 -1.49 7.35
N ILE A 125 -23.41 -1.65 8.61
CA ILE A 125 -24.02 -2.60 9.56
C ILE A 125 -24.39 -1.85 10.83
N ASN A 126 -25.67 -1.86 11.22
CA ASN A 126 -26.12 -1.22 12.44
C ASN A 126 -25.57 -1.95 13.67
N LEU A 127 -24.99 -1.20 14.62
CA LEU A 127 -24.32 -1.76 15.80
C LEU A 127 -25.29 -2.40 16.81
N PHE A 128 -26.56 -2.01 16.80
CA PHE A 128 -27.54 -2.43 17.79
C PHE A 128 -28.33 -3.67 17.35
N ASN A 129 -28.86 -3.65 16.14
CA ASN A 129 -29.73 -4.72 15.61
C ASN A 129 -29.04 -5.61 14.56
N ASN A 130 -27.86 -5.24 14.07
CA ASN A 130 -27.11 -5.90 12.99
C ASN A 130 -27.77 -5.81 11.60
N ASP A 131 -28.66 -4.83 11.39
CA ASP A 131 -29.23 -4.57 10.08
C ASP A 131 -28.14 -4.17 9.09
N PHE A 132 -28.14 -4.83 7.94
CA PHE A 132 -27.21 -4.56 6.86
C PHE A 132 -27.85 -3.65 5.81
N LEU A 133 -27.22 -2.51 5.55
CA LEU A 133 -27.66 -1.55 4.54
C LEU A 133 -26.66 -1.50 3.38
N ASP A 134 -27.19 -1.62 2.16
CA ASP A 134 -26.44 -1.52 0.92
C ASP A 134 -27.29 -0.81 -0.15
N PHE A 135 -27.13 0.50 -0.26
CA PHE A 135 -27.92 1.33 -1.17
C PHE A 135 -27.41 1.33 -2.61
N TYR A 136 -26.15 0.92 -2.82
CA TYR A 136 -25.43 1.09 -4.09
C TYR A 136 -24.91 -0.24 -4.68
N GLY A 137 -25.31 -1.38 -4.10
CA GLY A 137 -24.96 -2.71 -4.60
C GLY A 137 -23.52 -3.13 -4.31
N GLY A 138 -22.92 -2.60 -3.24
CA GLY A 138 -21.57 -2.90 -2.81
C GLY A 138 -21.33 -4.39 -2.56
N LEU A 139 -22.30 -5.13 -2.03
CA LEU A 139 -22.15 -6.56 -1.79
C LEU A 139 -22.08 -7.36 -3.09
N LYS A 140 -22.82 -6.93 -4.12
CA LYS A 140 -22.80 -7.56 -5.46
C LYS A 140 -21.45 -7.30 -6.13
N ASP A 141 -20.98 -6.06 -6.12
CA ASP A 141 -19.69 -5.70 -6.70
C ASP A 141 -18.53 -6.38 -5.95
N LEU A 142 -18.61 -6.48 -4.62
CA LEU A 142 -17.61 -7.19 -3.81
C LEU A 142 -17.50 -8.66 -4.18
N LYS A 143 -18.63 -9.36 -4.33
CA LYS A 143 -18.67 -10.77 -4.75
C LYS A 143 -18.11 -10.98 -6.15
N ASN A 144 -18.30 -10.01 -7.04
CA ASN A 144 -17.81 -10.07 -8.42
C ASN A 144 -16.37 -9.54 -8.57
N GLY A 145 -15.76 -9.04 -7.49
CA GLY A 145 -14.43 -8.41 -7.52
C GLY A 145 -14.39 -7.16 -8.39
N LEU A 146 -15.40 -6.30 -8.30
CA LEU A 146 -15.53 -5.07 -9.09
C LEU A 146 -15.32 -3.82 -8.23
N LEU A 147 -14.60 -2.85 -8.79
CA LEU A 147 -14.50 -1.49 -8.28
C LEU A 147 -15.39 -0.58 -9.14
N ARG A 148 -16.48 -0.13 -8.52
CA ARG A 148 -17.45 0.80 -9.11
C ARG A 148 -17.55 2.03 -8.24
N HIS A 149 -17.39 3.20 -8.84
CA HIS A 149 -17.66 4.46 -8.17
C HIS A 149 -19.17 4.61 -7.89
N ILE A 150 -19.53 5.43 -6.89
CA ILE A 150 -20.95 5.53 -6.46
C ILE A 150 -21.72 6.55 -7.31
N ASP A 151 -21.11 7.71 -7.52
CA ASP A 151 -21.71 8.84 -8.23
C ASP A 151 -20.64 9.67 -8.92
N ASP A 152 -20.88 10.04 -10.17
CA ASP A 152 -19.90 10.76 -11.01
C ASP A 152 -19.43 12.07 -10.35
N GLN A 153 -20.38 12.85 -9.78
CA GLN A 153 -20.07 14.16 -9.22
C GLN A 153 -19.25 14.02 -7.94
N SER A 154 -19.72 13.22 -6.98
CA SER A 154 -19.02 13.04 -5.71
C SER A 154 -17.63 12.40 -5.89
N PHE A 155 -17.47 11.54 -6.89
CA PHE A 155 -16.18 10.92 -7.20
C PHE A 155 -15.15 11.92 -7.74
N GLN A 156 -15.57 12.86 -8.58
CA GLN A 156 -14.70 13.88 -9.14
C GLN A 156 -14.18 14.88 -8.11
N GLU A 157 -14.87 15.02 -6.96
CA GLU A 157 -14.45 15.94 -5.91
C GLU A 157 -13.08 15.58 -5.29
N ASP A 158 -12.71 14.30 -5.21
CA ASP A 158 -11.38 13.90 -4.69
C ASP A 158 -10.62 13.03 -5.69
N SER A 159 -9.71 13.64 -6.44
CA SER A 159 -8.84 12.97 -7.41
C SER A 159 -7.95 11.90 -6.79
N LEU A 160 -7.76 11.89 -5.46
CA LEU A 160 -7.06 10.81 -4.75
C LEU A 160 -7.74 9.46 -4.97
N ARG A 161 -9.05 9.44 -5.28
CA ARG A 161 -9.82 8.22 -5.55
C ARG A 161 -9.27 7.43 -6.74
N ILE A 162 -8.61 8.09 -7.70
CA ILE A 162 -7.92 7.42 -8.83
C ILE A 162 -6.80 6.52 -8.30
N LEU A 163 -5.94 7.06 -7.44
CA LEU A 163 -4.85 6.29 -6.82
C LEU A 163 -5.38 5.21 -5.88
N ARG A 164 -6.48 5.49 -5.16
CA ARG A 164 -7.15 4.47 -4.33
C ARG A 164 -7.70 3.33 -5.19
N ALA A 165 -8.26 3.60 -6.37
CA ALA A 165 -8.72 2.57 -7.31
C ALA A 165 -7.57 1.61 -7.67
N VAL A 166 -6.41 2.16 -8.04
CA VAL A 166 -5.20 1.39 -8.36
C VAL A 166 -4.75 0.55 -7.17
N VAL A 167 -4.70 1.13 -5.98
CA VAL A 167 -4.33 0.42 -4.74
C VAL A 167 -5.32 -0.71 -4.47
N PHE A 168 -6.63 -0.48 -4.55
CA PHE A 168 -7.63 -1.51 -4.31
C PHE A 168 -7.61 -2.62 -5.36
N ALA A 169 -7.42 -2.29 -6.63
CA ALA A 169 -7.26 -3.27 -7.69
C ALA A 169 -6.04 -4.17 -7.44
N SER A 170 -4.91 -3.57 -7.04
CA SER A 170 -3.68 -4.27 -6.67
C SER A 170 -3.80 -5.08 -5.38
N LYS A 171 -4.53 -4.56 -4.39
CA LYS A 171 -4.68 -5.17 -3.07
C LYS A 171 -5.62 -6.37 -3.09
N PHE A 172 -6.78 -6.20 -3.69
CA PHE A 172 -7.87 -7.17 -3.66
C PHE A 172 -8.02 -7.97 -4.95
N ASN A 173 -7.15 -7.74 -5.95
CA ASN A 173 -7.26 -8.38 -7.28
C ASN A 173 -8.61 -8.07 -7.95
N PHE A 174 -9.12 -6.85 -7.76
CA PHE A 174 -10.40 -6.41 -8.32
C PHE A 174 -10.20 -5.73 -9.68
N LYS A 175 -11.25 -5.78 -10.49
CA LYS A 175 -11.32 -5.09 -11.78
C LYS A 175 -12.05 -3.76 -11.60
N ILE A 176 -11.47 -2.69 -12.14
CA ILE A 176 -12.16 -1.41 -12.27
C ILE A 176 -13.20 -1.54 -13.39
N THR A 177 -14.44 -1.15 -13.09
CA THR A 177 -15.53 -1.15 -14.08
C THR A 177 -15.26 -0.14 -15.21
N GLN A 178 -15.73 -0.43 -16.42
CA GLN A 178 -15.46 0.43 -17.59
C GLN A 178 -15.92 1.87 -17.36
N GLU A 179 -17.11 2.04 -16.78
CA GLU A 179 -17.69 3.33 -16.41
C GLU A 179 -16.76 4.13 -15.47
N SER A 180 -16.32 3.50 -14.37
CA SER A 180 -15.42 4.16 -13.41
C SER A 180 -14.05 4.44 -14.04
N PHE A 181 -13.56 3.55 -14.89
CA PHE A 181 -12.30 3.73 -15.61
C PHE A 181 -12.36 4.94 -16.54
N ASN A 182 -13.43 5.05 -17.35
CA ASN A 182 -13.65 6.20 -18.25
C ASN A 182 -13.74 7.52 -17.47
N LEU A 183 -14.45 7.51 -16.33
CA LEU A 183 -14.52 8.68 -15.45
C LEU A 183 -13.12 9.11 -14.98
N MET A 184 -12.32 8.15 -14.50
CA MET A 184 -10.96 8.42 -14.00
C MET A 184 -10.01 8.92 -15.09
N GLN A 185 -10.17 8.49 -16.35
CA GLN A 185 -9.36 8.99 -17.47
C GLN A 185 -9.58 10.48 -17.74
N ASN A 186 -10.75 11.02 -17.40
CA ASN A 186 -11.10 12.43 -17.60
C ASN A 186 -10.72 13.32 -16.40
N MET A 187 -10.16 12.73 -15.34
CA MET A 187 -9.76 13.45 -14.13
C MET A 187 -8.25 13.70 -14.11
N SER A 188 -7.82 14.74 -13.39
CA SER A 188 -6.41 15.03 -13.14
C SER A 188 -6.08 14.92 -11.66
N ILE A 189 -4.89 14.40 -11.32
CA ILE A 189 -4.39 14.33 -9.94
C ILE A 189 -3.48 15.52 -9.58
N LYS A 190 -3.37 16.53 -10.44
CA LYS A 190 -2.49 17.70 -10.22
C LYS A 190 -2.88 18.52 -8.99
N ASP A 191 -4.12 18.38 -8.50
CA ASP A 191 -4.59 19.01 -7.26
C ASP A 191 -4.07 18.34 -5.98
N LEU A 192 -3.45 17.16 -6.10
CA LEU A 192 -2.93 16.42 -4.95
C LEU A 192 -1.53 16.87 -4.55
N SER A 193 -1.32 17.00 -3.24
CA SER A 193 0.04 17.14 -2.70
C SER A 193 0.82 15.84 -2.88
N LYS A 194 2.15 15.96 -2.97
CA LYS A 194 3.05 14.80 -3.07
C LYS A 194 2.91 13.85 -1.88
N ASP A 195 2.62 14.36 -0.69
CA ASP A 195 2.45 13.53 0.50
C ASP A 195 1.21 12.63 0.38
N ARG A 196 0.07 13.16 -0.09
CA ARG A 196 -1.14 12.35 -0.34
C ARG A 196 -0.91 11.29 -1.41
N ILE A 197 -0.21 11.65 -2.50
CA ILE A 197 0.18 10.69 -3.54
C ILE A 197 1.05 9.59 -2.94
N ASN A 198 2.08 9.97 -2.19
CA ASN A 198 3.04 9.05 -1.58
C ASN A 198 2.36 8.09 -0.60
N GLU A 199 1.38 8.53 0.19
CA GLU A 199 0.59 7.63 1.05
C GLU A 199 -0.08 6.48 0.28
N GLN A 200 -0.61 6.76 -0.91
CA GLN A 200 -1.19 5.72 -1.75
C GLN A 200 -0.10 4.87 -2.42
N LEU A 201 1.00 5.47 -2.87
CA LEU A 201 2.13 4.73 -3.42
C LEU A 201 2.72 3.74 -2.42
N TYR A 202 2.89 4.12 -1.14
CA TYR A 202 3.37 3.20 -0.11
C TYR A 202 2.41 2.02 0.12
N LYS A 203 1.09 2.23 -0.02
CA LYS A 203 0.09 1.15 0.02
C LYS A 203 0.17 0.27 -1.23
N PHE A 204 0.34 0.90 -2.40
CA PHE A 204 0.51 0.21 -3.67
C PHE A 204 1.76 -0.70 -3.65
N PHE A 205 2.91 -0.21 -3.19
CA PHE A 205 4.14 -1.01 -3.15
C PHE A 205 4.06 -2.25 -2.23
N LYS A 206 3.15 -2.23 -1.25
CA LYS A 206 2.87 -3.37 -0.36
C LYS A 206 1.86 -4.36 -0.94
N SER A 207 1.19 -4.03 -2.03
CA SER A 207 0.08 -4.82 -2.53
C SER A 207 0.55 -6.16 -3.12
N PRO A 208 -0.24 -7.23 -2.99
CA PRO A 208 0.08 -8.55 -3.53
C PRO A 208 0.08 -8.62 -5.05
N ARG A 209 -0.73 -7.82 -5.75
CA ARG A 209 -0.85 -7.84 -7.23
C ARG A 209 -0.32 -6.57 -7.87
N LEU A 210 0.99 -6.32 -7.65
CA LEU A 210 1.72 -5.20 -8.26
C LEU A 210 1.55 -5.16 -9.79
N ASP A 211 1.45 -6.32 -10.44
CA ASP A 211 1.21 -6.45 -11.87
C ASP A 211 -0.11 -5.81 -12.32
N ILE A 212 -1.19 -6.05 -11.58
CA ILE A 212 -2.52 -5.49 -11.88
C ILE A 212 -2.57 -4.00 -11.56
N GLY A 213 -2.06 -3.62 -10.39
CA GLY A 213 -2.03 -2.21 -10.02
C GLY A 213 -1.16 -1.40 -10.98
N TYR A 214 0.01 -1.90 -11.38
CA TYR A 214 0.86 -1.23 -12.36
C TYR A 214 0.18 -1.10 -13.72
N LYS A 215 -0.54 -2.14 -14.18
CA LYS A 215 -1.35 -2.03 -15.41
C LYS A 215 -2.31 -0.84 -15.34
N TYR A 216 -3.15 -0.77 -14.31
CA TYR A 216 -4.07 0.37 -14.16
C TYR A 216 -3.36 1.70 -13.96
N PHE A 217 -2.21 1.70 -13.29
CA PHE A 217 -1.39 2.88 -13.09
C PHE A 217 -0.90 3.46 -14.43
N GLN A 218 -0.54 2.60 -15.39
CA GLN A 218 -0.18 2.98 -16.74
C GLN A 218 -1.40 3.36 -17.59
N ASP A 219 -2.44 2.54 -17.58
CA ASP A 219 -3.67 2.76 -18.37
C ASP A 219 -4.37 4.10 -18.01
N LEU A 220 -4.16 4.59 -16.78
CA LEU A 220 -4.63 5.89 -16.28
C LEU A 220 -3.61 7.02 -16.43
N GLY A 221 -2.46 6.80 -17.09
CA GLY A 221 -1.43 7.82 -17.33
C GLY A 221 -0.65 8.30 -16.09
N LEU A 222 -0.83 7.63 -14.94
CA LEU A 222 -0.26 8.07 -13.66
C LEU A 222 1.27 7.96 -13.61
N GLU A 223 1.86 7.09 -14.43
CA GLU A 223 3.31 6.94 -14.58
C GLU A 223 3.96 8.26 -15.01
N LYS A 224 3.43 8.87 -16.06
CA LYS A 224 3.92 10.16 -16.57
C LYS A 224 3.73 11.27 -15.54
N GLU A 225 2.53 11.35 -14.95
CA GLU A 225 2.20 12.43 -14.01
C GLU A 225 3.07 12.34 -12.74
N ILE A 226 3.20 11.14 -12.15
CA ILE A 226 3.84 10.95 -10.84
C ILE A 226 5.34 10.67 -10.96
N PHE A 227 5.77 9.86 -11.92
CA PHE A 227 7.17 9.46 -12.09
C PHE A 227 7.91 10.26 -13.17
N GLY A 228 7.21 10.86 -14.12
CA GLY A 228 7.83 11.73 -15.14
C GLY A 228 8.45 10.93 -16.27
N PHE A 229 8.08 9.67 -16.34
CA PHE A 229 8.50 8.71 -17.32
C PHE A 229 7.24 8.02 -17.81
N GLU A 230 7.17 7.75 -19.10
CA GLU A 230 6.05 7.06 -19.72
C GLU A 230 6.66 6.00 -20.65
N ASN A 231 6.33 4.74 -20.42
CA ASN A 231 6.79 3.67 -21.28
C ASN A 231 5.63 2.95 -21.96
N SER A 232 5.53 3.13 -23.27
CA SER A 232 4.54 2.48 -24.13
C SER A 232 4.96 1.09 -24.62
N PHE A 233 6.25 0.70 -24.53
CA PHE A 233 6.79 -0.45 -25.28
C PHE A 233 7.09 -1.71 -24.47
N CYS A 234 7.36 -1.61 -23.15
CA CYS A 234 7.84 -2.75 -22.34
C CYS A 234 6.86 -3.25 -21.27
N THR A 235 5.59 -2.91 -21.39
CA THR A 235 4.56 -3.11 -20.37
C THR A 235 4.34 -4.57 -19.96
N VAL A 236 4.18 -5.47 -20.92
CA VAL A 236 3.83 -6.89 -20.62
C VAL A 236 4.99 -7.65 -19.96
N LYS A 237 6.22 -7.43 -20.43
CA LYS A 237 7.41 -8.09 -19.84
C LYS A 237 7.62 -7.65 -18.39
N PHE A 238 7.50 -6.37 -18.12
CA PHE A 238 7.65 -5.84 -16.77
C PHE A 238 6.48 -6.24 -15.85
N GLN A 239 5.23 -6.25 -16.32
CA GLN A 239 4.10 -6.78 -15.56
C GLN A 239 4.32 -8.25 -15.17
N ASN A 240 4.83 -9.07 -16.09
CA ASN A 240 5.16 -10.46 -15.79
C ASN A 240 6.30 -10.59 -14.78
N LEU A 241 7.31 -9.72 -14.85
CA LEU A 241 8.38 -9.63 -13.84
C LEU A 241 7.78 -9.32 -12.46
N LEU A 242 6.98 -8.25 -12.34
CA LEU A 242 6.29 -7.88 -11.09
C LEU A 242 5.49 -9.06 -10.52
N LYS A 243 4.69 -9.72 -11.37
CA LYS A 243 3.85 -10.86 -10.97
C LYS A 243 4.68 -12.01 -10.40
N LYS A 244 5.76 -12.40 -11.09
CA LYS A 244 6.64 -13.49 -10.65
C LYS A 244 7.40 -13.08 -9.39
N SER A 245 8.02 -11.90 -9.38
CA SER A 245 8.85 -11.44 -8.29
C SER A 245 8.09 -11.30 -6.97
N ARG A 246 6.84 -10.82 -7.02
CA ARG A 246 6.01 -10.64 -5.82
C ARG A 246 5.63 -11.96 -5.13
N GLN A 247 5.76 -13.10 -5.79
CA GLN A 247 5.57 -14.42 -5.16
C GLN A 247 6.72 -14.77 -4.20
N PHE A 248 7.92 -14.26 -4.47
CA PHE A 248 9.13 -14.60 -3.71
C PHE A 248 9.57 -13.48 -2.76
N VAL A 249 9.35 -12.21 -3.13
CA VAL A 249 9.82 -11.05 -2.37
C VAL A 249 8.64 -10.20 -1.89
N GLN A 250 8.45 -10.15 -0.56
CA GLN A 250 7.35 -9.38 0.07
C GLN A 250 7.75 -7.95 0.47
N ASP A 251 9.02 -7.60 0.31
CA ASP A 251 9.53 -6.29 0.68
C ASP A 251 8.79 -5.14 -0.05
N GLU A 252 8.48 -4.07 0.67
CA GLU A 252 7.77 -2.90 0.15
C GLU A 252 8.59 -2.10 -0.88
N THR A 253 9.90 -2.32 -0.98
CA THR A 253 10.77 -1.64 -1.96
C THR A 253 10.92 -2.40 -3.27
N LEU A 254 10.37 -3.62 -3.38
CA LEU A 254 10.48 -4.47 -4.57
C LEU A 254 10.04 -3.74 -5.85
N PHE A 255 8.88 -3.07 -5.82
CA PHE A 255 8.37 -2.37 -7.00
C PHE A 255 9.38 -1.34 -7.51
N LEU A 256 9.88 -0.48 -6.62
CA LEU A 256 10.84 0.57 -6.98
C LEU A 256 12.18 0.00 -7.44
N TYR A 257 12.66 -1.06 -6.78
CA TYR A 257 13.88 -1.74 -7.19
C TYR A 257 13.76 -2.34 -8.59
N LEU A 258 12.66 -3.02 -8.90
CA LEU A 258 12.43 -3.56 -10.24
C LEU A 258 12.24 -2.42 -11.26
N TYR A 259 11.37 -1.47 -10.96
CA TYR A 259 10.99 -0.38 -11.86
C TYR A 259 12.20 0.48 -12.27
N LEU A 260 12.94 1.00 -11.28
CA LEU A 260 14.04 1.93 -11.54
C LEU A 260 15.22 1.25 -12.22
N ASN A 261 15.53 -0.01 -11.89
CA ASN A 261 16.64 -0.71 -12.53
C ASN A 261 16.26 -1.29 -13.90
N TYR A 262 15.03 -1.80 -14.07
CA TYR A 262 14.56 -2.35 -15.35
C TYR A 262 14.48 -1.27 -16.44
N PHE A 263 13.97 -0.09 -16.10
CA PHE A 263 13.90 1.05 -17.02
C PHE A 263 15.13 1.96 -16.98
N GLN A 264 16.17 1.60 -16.21
CA GLN A 264 17.42 2.34 -16.09
C GLN A 264 17.23 3.83 -15.74
N LEU A 265 16.28 4.13 -14.87
CA LEU A 265 15.92 5.50 -14.50
C LEU A 265 16.93 6.07 -13.49
N ASN A 266 17.18 7.38 -13.60
CA ASN A 266 17.99 8.09 -12.61
C ASN A 266 17.29 8.10 -11.24
N LYS A 267 17.84 7.34 -10.29
CA LYS A 267 17.27 7.14 -8.96
C LYS A 267 17.25 8.44 -8.15
N GLU A 268 18.27 9.28 -8.25
CA GLU A 268 18.33 10.54 -7.50
C GLU A 268 17.28 11.53 -7.99
N GLU A 269 17.15 11.68 -9.31
CA GLU A 269 16.14 12.53 -9.93
C GLU A 269 14.72 12.03 -9.62
N PHE A 270 14.48 10.72 -9.71
CA PHE A 270 13.21 10.12 -9.36
C PHE A 270 12.80 10.43 -7.91
N PHE A 271 13.71 10.28 -6.95
CA PHE A 271 13.44 10.58 -5.55
C PHE A 271 13.28 12.07 -5.28
N LYS A 272 14.02 12.94 -5.99
CA LYS A 272 13.85 14.39 -5.93
C LYS A 272 12.45 14.80 -6.44
N ARG A 273 11.99 14.20 -7.53
CA ARG A 273 10.67 14.45 -8.12
C ARG A 273 9.54 13.97 -7.20
N THR A 274 9.58 12.71 -6.80
CA THR A 274 8.50 12.04 -6.04
C THR A 274 8.47 12.41 -4.55
N LYS A 275 9.60 12.87 -3.99
CA LYS A 275 9.78 13.07 -2.54
C LYS A 275 9.53 11.81 -1.71
N LEU A 276 9.74 10.62 -2.29
CA LEU A 276 9.65 9.35 -1.54
C LEU A 276 10.74 9.26 -0.46
N LYS A 277 10.49 8.43 0.57
CA LYS A 277 11.41 8.24 1.70
C LYS A 277 12.77 7.73 1.23
N LYS A 278 13.83 8.53 1.41
CA LYS A 278 15.22 8.21 1.05
C LYS A 278 15.74 6.88 1.62
N LYS A 279 15.16 6.38 2.72
CA LYS A 279 15.51 5.07 3.31
C LYS A 279 15.43 3.91 2.30
N TYR A 280 14.62 4.04 1.24
CA TYR A 280 14.49 3.03 0.19
C TYR A 280 15.71 2.95 -0.75
N LEU A 281 16.48 4.03 -0.89
CA LEU A 281 17.62 4.08 -1.81
C LEU A 281 18.63 2.96 -1.53
N LYS A 282 18.88 2.63 -0.25
CA LYS A 282 19.81 1.55 0.13
C LYS A 282 19.42 0.22 -0.51
N LYS A 283 18.13 -0.15 -0.48
CA LYS A 283 17.67 -1.42 -1.07
C LYS A 283 17.56 -1.34 -2.60
N ILE A 284 17.13 -0.20 -3.13
CA ILE A 284 17.01 0.01 -4.59
C ILE A 284 18.38 0.02 -5.29
N ASN A 285 19.45 0.36 -4.56
CA ASN A 285 20.84 0.34 -5.05
C ASN A 285 21.54 -1.01 -4.92
N GLN A 286 20.86 -2.05 -4.41
CA GLN A 286 21.38 -3.40 -4.52
C GLN A 286 21.63 -3.78 -5.99
N ALA A 287 22.56 -4.70 -6.23
CA ALA A 287 22.87 -5.16 -7.58
C ALA A 287 21.60 -5.69 -8.29
N PHE A 288 21.47 -5.42 -9.59
CA PHE A 288 20.32 -5.82 -10.40
C PHE A 288 20.81 -6.60 -11.63
N TYR A 289 20.28 -7.81 -11.76
CA TYR A 289 20.52 -8.68 -12.92
C TYR A 289 19.15 -9.08 -13.44
N PHE A 290 18.80 -8.71 -14.67
CA PHE A 290 17.51 -9.09 -15.26
C PHE A 290 17.51 -10.56 -15.69
N ASP A 291 18.58 -11.00 -16.35
CA ASP A 291 18.77 -12.37 -16.85
C ASP A 291 19.33 -13.32 -15.78
N ASP A 292 19.64 -14.56 -16.18
CA ASP A 292 20.25 -15.55 -15.29
C ASP A 292 21.61 -15.05 -14.76
N ILE A 293 21.89 -15.35 -13.49
CA ILE A 293 23.08 -14.89 -12.77
C ILE A 293 24.05 -16.06 -12.53
N SER A 294 25.35 -15.83 -12.70
CA SER A 294 26.37 -16.85 -12.42
C SER A 294 26.56 -17.05 -10.91
N ASP A 295 27.11 -18.20 -10.50
CA ASP A 295 27.43 -18.46 -9.10
C ASP A 295 28.35 -17.41 -8.50
N PHE A 296 29.31 -16.95 -9.30
CA PHE A 296 30.27 -15.94 -8.88
C PHE A 296 29.62 -14.57 -8.66
N GLU A 297 28.80 -14.11 -9.60
CA GLU A 297 28.08 -12.83 -9.46
C GLU A 297 27.07 -12.87 -8.30
N LEU A 298 26.39 -14.00 -8.11
CA LEU A 298 25.50 -14.19 -6.98
C LEU A 298 26.26 -14.16 -5.64
N ALA A 299 27.39 -14.85 -5.56
CA ALA A 299 28.21 -14.86 -4.35
C ALA A 299 28.84 -13.48 -4.06
N LYS A 300 29.13 -12.66 -5.08
CA LYS A 300 29.62 -11.29 -4.89
C LYS A 300 28.62 -10.43 -4.13
N ILE A 301 27.32 -10.60 -4.40
CA ILE A 301 26.26 -9.92 -3.62
C ILE A 301 26.31 -10.35 -2.14
N ALA A 302 26.60 -11.63 -1.90
CA ALA A 302 26.70 -12.19 -0.55
C ALA A 302 27.84 -11.59 0.30
N LEU A 303 28.83 -10.91 -0.31
CA LEU A 303 29.88 -10.20 0.42
C LEU A 303 29.33 -9.00 1.22
N GLU A 304 28.27 -8.38 0.73
CA GLU A 304 27.71 -7.15 1.31
C GLU A 304 26.47 -7.42 2.17
N ILE A 305 25.62 -8.36 1.75
CA ILE A 305 24.35 -8.68 2.39
C ILE A 305 24.06 -10.19 2.34
N PRO A 306 23.32 -10.76 3.31
CA PRO A 306 22.74 -12.08 3.14
C PRO A 306 21.84 -12.14 1.90
N LEU A 307 21.89 -13.22 1.11
CA LEU A 307 21.12 -13.28 -0.14
C LEU A 307 19.60 -13.30 0.08
N LYS A 308 19.10 -13.75 1.25
CA LYS A 308 17.69 -13.61 1.61
C LYS A 308 17.20 -12.16 1.68
N ASP A 309 18.10 -11.21 1.91
CA ASP A 309 17.79 -9.77 1.99
C ASP A 309 17.98 -9.05 0.65
N TRP A 310 18.47 -9.77 -0.37
CA TRP A 310 18.63 -9.26 -1.72
C TRP A 310 17.31 -9.30 -2.48
N LEU A 311 16.84 -8.14 -2.92
CA LEU A 311 15.59 -8.02 -3.68
C LEU A 311 15.64 -8.73 -5.04
N GLY A 312 16.83 -8.99 -5.55
CA GLY A 312 17.04 -9.72 -6.81
C GLY A 312 16.74 -11.21 -6.72
N LEU A 313 16.47 -11.74 -5.52
CA LEU A 313 16.15 -13.15 -5.29
C LEU A 313 14.68 -13.47 -5.61
N TRP A 314 14.23 -13.08 -6.79
CA TRP A 314 12.82 -12.99 -7.17
C TRP A 314 12.29 -14.19 -7.98
N ASP A 315 13.08 -15.25 -8.11
CA ASP A 315 12.67 -16.49 -8.75
C ASP A 315 13.24 -17.72 -8.05
N LYS A 316 12.61 -18.88 -8.30
CA LYS A 316 12.98 -20.16 -7.69
C LYS A 316 14.40 -20.59 -8.04
N LYS A 317 14.89 -20.35 -9.26
CA LYS A 317 16.24 -20.76 -9.68
C LYS A 317 17.30 -20.03 -8.84
N ARG A 318 17.15 -18.72 -8.69
CA ARG A 318 18.04 -17.89 -7.86
C ARG A 318 18.04 -18.32 -6.40
N ILE A 319 16.87 -18.63 -5.84
CA ILE A 319 16.75 -19.13 -4.46
C ILE A 319 17.48 -20.48 -4.31
N MET A 320 17.28 -21.40 -5.24
CA MET A 320 17.97 -22.70 -5.21
C MET A 320 19.48 -22.54 -5.35
N GLN A 321 19.94 -21.64 -6.23
CA GLN A 321 21.35 -21.32 -6.41
C GLN A 321 21.96 -20.74 -5.13
N ALA A 322 21.31 -19.77 -4.49
CA ALA A 322 21.74 -19.18 -3.22
C ALA A 322 21.85 -20.22 -2.10
N LYS A 323 20.89 -21.15 -2.03
CA LYS A 323 20.89 -22.24 -1.04
C LYS A 323 21.98 -23.28 -1.32
N ARG A 324 22.17 -23.67 -2.59
CA ARG A 324 23.26 -24.57 -3.00
C ARG A 324 24.63 -24.00 -2.62
N LEU A 325 24.81 -22.69 -2.82
CA LEU A 325 26.02 -21.97 -2.43
C LEU A 325 26.17 -21.77 -0.93
N LYS A 326 25.18 -22.12 -0.10
CA LYS A 326 25.16 -21.87 1.36
C LYS A 326 25.34 -20.39 1.74
N LEU A 327 24.88 -19.48 0.88
CA LEU A 327 24.95 -18.01 1.06
C LEU A 327 23.58 -17.36 1.27
N TYR A 328 22.54 -18.19 1.47
CA TYR A 328 21.17 -17.71 1.62
C TYR A 328 20.95 -16.98 2.95
N GLU A 329 21.35 -17.60 4.07
CA GLU A 329 21.04 -17.09 5.42
C GLU A 329 21.99 -16.01 5.91
N ASP A 330 23.28 -16.14 5.57
CA ASP A 330 24.35 -15.31 6.10
C ASP A 330 25.18 -14.69 4.98
N LYS A 331 25.74 -13.51 5.27
CA LYS A 331 26.75 -12.90 4.41
C LYS A 331 27.99 -13.79 4.35
N PHE A 332 28.70 -13.78 3.22
CA PHE A 332 29.99 -14.42 3.11
C PHE A 332 30.98 -13.76 4.08
N GLN A 333 31.51 -14.55 5.01
CA GLN A 333 32.53 -14.09 5.95
C GLN A 333 33.92 -14.31 5.35
N SER A 334 34.41 -13.28 4.65
CA SER A 334 35.78 -13.25 4.15
C SER A 334 36.77 -13.24 5.30
N LYS A 335 37.80 -14.10 5.23
CA LYS A 335 38.91 -14.08 6.21
C LYS A 335 39.84 -12.88 6.01
N ILE A 336 39.80 -12.28 4.83
CA ILE A 336 40.64 -11.16 4.42
C ILE A 336 40.20 -9.87 5.13
N ARG A 337 41.12 -9.24 5.87
CA ARG A 337 40.88 -8.01 6.64
C ARG A 337 41.62 -6.83 6.01
N ALA A 338 41.06 -5.63 6.17
CA ALA A 338 41.74 -4.40 5.72
C ALA A 338 43.10 -4.20 6.39
N LYS A 339 43.25 -4.68 7.63
CA LYS A 339 44.50 -4.61 8.39
C LYS A 339 45.66 -5.31 7.68
N ASP A 340 45.41 -6.45 7.03
CA ASP A 340 46.43 -7.25 6.35
C ASP A 340 47.15 -6.45 5.22
N PHE A 341 46.41 -5.52 4.59
CA PHE A 341 46.92 -4.65 3.52
C PHE A 341 47.54 -3.37 4.05
N ILE A 342 46.99 -2.81 5.13
CA ILE A 342 47.55 -1.63 5.81
C ILE A 342 48.93 -1.97 6.38
N ASP A 343 49.07 -3.14 7.02
CA ASP A 343 50.34 -3.65 7.55
C ASP A 343 51.38 -3.88 6.42
N SER A 344 50.91 -4.04 5.18
CA SER A 344 51.72 -4.16 3.96
C SER A 344 51.95 -2.82 3.23
N GLY A 345 51.59 -1.69 3.85
CA GLY A 345 51.83 -0.34 3.31
C GLY A 345 50.80 0.16 2.28
N ILE A 346 49.70 -0.55 2.05
CA ILE A 346 48.67 -0.16 1.08
C ILE A 346 47.61 0.72 1.76
N CYS A 347 47.48 1.96 1.28
CA CYS A 347 46.60 2.98 1.89
C CYS A 347 45.69 3.66 0.85
N GLY A 348 44.68 4.39 1.33
CA GLY A 348 43.83 5.26 0.49
C GLY A 348 42.90 4.50 -0.47
N LYS A 349 42.64 5.05 -1.66
CA LYS A 349 41.74 4.45 -2.66
C LYS A 349 42.21 3.07 -3.15
N ILE A 350 43.53 2.84 -3.17
CA ILE A 350 44.14 1.59 -3.61
C ILE A 350 43.81 0.44 -2.66
N LEU A 351 43.78 0.70 -1.35
CA LEU A 351 43.39 -0.26 -0.32
C LEU A 351 42.00 -0.86 -0.59
N GLY A 352 41.02 -0.02 -0.94
CA GLY A 352 39.66 -0.48 -1.24
C GLY A 352 39.59 -1.41 -2.45
N LEU A 353 40.36 -1.11 -3.50
CA LEU A 353 40.43 -1.91 -4.72
C LEU A 353 41.10 -3.26 -4.48
N GLU A 354 42.26 -3.28 -3.82
CA GLU A 354 43.01 -4.51 -3.52
C GLU A 354 42.25 -5.39 -2.53
N LEU A 355 41.63 -4.80 -1.50
CA LEU A 355 40.76 -5.53 -0.58
C LEU A 355 39.58 -6.19 -1.31
N LYS A 356 38.96 -5.48 -2.26
CA LYS A 356 37.85 -6.02 -3.06
C LYS A 356 38.31 -7.19 -3.93
N LYS A 357 39.41 -7.03 -4.68
CA LYS A 357 39.99 -8.10 -5.50
C LYS A 357 40.32 -9.34 -4.69
N ALA A 358 40.96 -9.16 -3.52
CA ALA A 358 41.35 -10.28 -2.68
C ALA A 358 40.12 -11.05 -2.15
N LYS A 359 39.07 -10.33 -1.72
CA LYS A 359 37.79 -10.95 -1.33
C LYS A 359 37.11 -11.69 -2.47
N GLU A 360 37.15 -11.14 -3.68
CA GLU A 360 36.62 -11.81 -4.87
C GLU A 360 37.40 -13.10 -5.19
N ASN A 361 38.73 -13.10 -5.03
CA ASN A 361 39.55 -14.31 -5.20
C ASN A 361 39.21 -15.39 -4.15
N GLU A 362 39.04 -15.01 -2.88
CA GLU A 362 38.60 -15.93 -1.82
C GLU A 362 37.24 -16.56 -2.16
N LEU A 363 36.33 -15.77 -2.74
CA LEU A 363 35.01 -16.20 -3.17
C LEU A 363 35.06 -17.18 -4.36
N GLN A 364 35.95 -16.97 -5.32
CA GLN A 364 36.16 -17.92 -6.43
C GLN A 364 36.62 -19.28 -5.91
N ILE A 365 37.58 -19.29 -4.98
CA ILE A 365 38.08 -20.52 -4.35
C ILE A 365 36.95 -21.21 -3.58
N TYR A 366 36.13 -20.45 -2.86
CA TYR A 366 34.96 -20.97 -2.14
C TYR A 366 33.98 -21.69 -3.07
N ILE A 367 33.64 -21.08 -4.20
CA ILE A 367 32.72 -21.66 -5.19
C ILE A 367 33.32 -22.92 -5.82
N GLN A 368 34.60 -22.90 -6.19
CA GLN A 368 35.28 -24.07 -6.75
C GLN A 368 35.21 -25.26 -5.80
N ARG A 369 35.42 -25.05 -4.50
CA ARG A 369 35.32 -26.11 -3.47
C ARG A 369 33.91 -26.66 -3.27
N LEU A 370 32.87 -25.91 -3.60
CA LEU A 370 31.48 -26.39 -3.51
C LEU A 370 31.04 -27.17 -4.74
N ASN A 371 31.70 -26.95 -5.88
CA ASN A 371 31.43 -27.63 -7.15
C ASN A 371 32.35 -28.83 -7.40
N SER A 372 33.37 -29.00 -6.56
CA SER A 372 34.26 -30.18 -6.49
C SER A 372 33.64 -31.19 -5.55
#